data_AF-A0A1E5A800-F1
#
_entry.id   AF-A0A1E5A800-F1
#
_cell.length_a   1.000
_cell.length_b   1.000
_cell.length_c   1.000
_cell.angle_alpha   90.00
_cell.angle_beta   90.00
_cell.angle_gamma   90.00
#
_symmetry.space_group_name_H-M   'P 1'
#
loop_
_entity.id
_entity.type
_entity.pdbx_description
1 polymer ?
#
loop_
_entity_poly.entity_id
_entity_poly.type
_entity_poly.pdbx_seq_one_letter_code
_entity_poly.pdbx_strand_id
1 'polypeptide(L)' 'MKHIKRKAVELWLKENQDIINGIGLDKRLGFPSGTIQKFLKYERRLSDRRITTLDRFLNKITIRQYGEKIDRNTNQE' A
#
# COMPACT_ATOMS: atom_id res chain seq x y z
N MET A 1 -1.25 -17.66 7.21
CA MET A 1 -1.32 -16.71 6.05
C MET A 1 -1.75 -15.29 6.42
N LYS A 2 -2.90 -15.06 7.08
CA LYS A 2 -3.40 -13.72 7.43
C LYS A 2 -2.38 -12.85 8.21
N HIS A 3 -1.67 -13.47 9.16
CA HIS A 3 -0.63 -12.80 9.95
C HIS A 3 0.60 -12.38 9.12
N ILE A 4 0.99 -13.17 8.11
CA ILE A 4 2.14 -12.88 7.24
C ILE A 4 1.85 -11.64 6.39
N LYS A 5 0.65 -11.58 5.79
CA LYS A 5 0.22 -10.42 4.99
C LYS A 5 0.20 -9.13 5.80
N ARG A 6 -0.36 -9.18 7.02
CA ARG A 6 -0.36 -8.03 7.93
C ARG A 6 1.06 -7.55 8.20
N LYS A 7 1.94 -8.46 8.63
CA LYS A 7 3.33 -8.12 8.95
C LYS A 7 4.04 -7.49 7.76
N ALA A 8 3.87 -8.04 6.55
CA ALA A 8 4.48 -7.50 5.35
C ALA A 8 4.00 -6.07 5.03
N VAL A 9 2.68 -5.83 5.07
CA VAL A 9 2.11 -4.50 4.83
C VAL A 9 2.56 -3.48 5.88
N GLU A 10 2.50 -3.86 7.16
CA GLU A 10 2.87 -2.98 8.27
C GLU A 10 4.36 -2.64 8.23
N LEU A 11 5.22 -3.62 7.92
CA LEU A 11 6.65 -3.41 7.77
C LEU A 11 6.95 -2.49 6.59
N TRP A 12 6.36 -2.74 5.41
CA TRP A 12 6.53 -1.88 4.24
C TRP A 12 6.15 -0.43 4.54
N LEU A 13 5.02 -0.20 5.23
CA LEU A 13 4.61 1.16 5.62
C LEU A 13 5.63 1.83 6.56
N LYS A 14 6.18 1.08 7.53
CA LYS A 14 7.16 1.62 8.50
C LYS A 14 8.52 1.92 7.84
N GLU A 15 8.98 1.03 6.96
CA GLU A 15 10.26 1.17 6.25
C GLU A 15 10.26 2.29 5.21
N ASN A 16 9.09 2.63 4.67
CA ASN A 16 8.94 3.64 3.61
C ASN A 16 8.26 4.91 4.13
N GLN A 17 8.22 5.14 5.44
CA GLN A 17 7.46 6.24 6.06
C GLN A 17 7.92 7.64 5.63
N ASP A 18 9.18 7.75 5.22
CA ASP A 18 9.87 8.95 4.75
C ASP A 18 9.51 9.33 3.31
N ILE A 19 9.17 8.34 2.48
CA ILE A 19 8.81 8.55 1.07
C ILE A 19 7.30 8.50 0.81
N ILE A 20 6.51 7.87 1.70
CA ILE A 20 5.07 7.79 1.51
C ILE A 20 4.36 9.06 1.99
N ASN A 21 3.50 9.61 1.15
CA ASN A 21 2.51 10.59 1.57
C ASN A 21 1.29 9.86 2.18
N GLY A 22 1.25 9.74 3.51
CA GLY A 22 0.18 9.05 4.23
C GLY A 22 -1.22 9.60 3.96
N ILE A 23 -1.38 10.92 3.82
CA ILE A 23 -2.66 11.57 3.48
C ILE A 23 -3.08 11.20 2.05
N GLY A 24 -2.13 11.22 1.12
CA GLY A 24 -2.35 10.79 -0.26
C GLY A 24 -2.79 9.33 -0.33
N LEU A 25 -2.19 8.46 0.48
CA LEU A 25 -2.54 7.05 0.56
C LEU A 25 -3.93 6.84 1.16
N ASP A 26 -4.28 7.57 2.24
CA ASP A 26 -5.63 7.56 2.80
C ASP A 26 -6.69 7.91 1.75
N LYS A 27 -6.48 9.01 1.01
CA LYS A 27 -7.38 9.45 -0.07
C LYS A 27 -7.49 8.40 -1.18
N ARG A 28 -6.35 7.85 -1.64
CA ARG A 28 -6.29 6.86 -2.72
C ARG A 28 -7.03 5.56 -2.36
N LEU A 29 -7.02 5.17 -1.09
CA LEU A 29 -7.58 3.92 -0.60
C LEU A 29 -8.96 4.08 0.05
N GLY A 30 -9.50 5.31 0.12
CA GLY A 30 -10.79 5.60 0.74
C GLY A 30 -10.78 5.39 2.26
N PHE A 31 -9.64 5.63 2.92
CA PHE A 31 -9.55 5.58 4.37
C PHE A 31 -9.91 6.94 4.98
N PRO A 32 -10.40 6.97 6.24
CA PRO A 32 -10.52 8.22 6.98
C PRO A 32 -9.18 8.92 7.07
N SER A 33 -9.18 10.24 6.88
CA SER A 33 -7.96 11.05 6.91
C SER A 33 -7.15 10.84 8.21
N GLY A 34 -5.84 10.69 8.06
CA GLY A 34 -4.91 10.45 9.16
C GLY A 34 -4.89 9.00 9.64
N THR A 35 -5.47 8.05 8.91
CA THR A 35 -5.43 6.63 9.28
C THR A 35 -4.01 6.09 9.21
N ILE A 36 -3.30 6.32 8.09
CA ILE A 36 -1.91 5.88 7.95
C ILE A 36 -0.99 6.62 8.93
N GLN A 37 -1.17 7.93 9.11
CA GLN A 37 -0.41 8.70 10.09
C GLN A 37 -0.58 8.16 11.51
N LYS A 38 -1.82 7.82 11.89
CA LYS A 38 -2.08 7.26 13.22
C LYS A 38 -1.42 5.91 13.43
N PHE A 39 -1.38 5.08 12.39
CA PHE A 39 -0.66 3.82 12.42
C PHE A 39 0.86 4.04 12.59
N LEU A 40 1.46 4.94 11.82
CA LEU A 40 2.91 5.19 11.85
C LEU A 40 3.37 5.87 13.14
N LYS A 41 2.65 6.91 13.61
CA LYS A 41 3.07 7.74 14.74
C LYS A 41 2.63 7.22 16.10
N TYR A 42 1.45 6.62 16.17
CA TYR A 42 0.82 6.21 17.44
C TYR A 42 0.64 4.70 17.55
N GLU A 43 1.24 3.93 16.63
CA GLU A 43 1.10 2.47 16.53
C GLU A 43 -0.35 1.97 16.55
N ARG A 44 -1.29 2.82 16.09
CA ARG A 44 -2.71 2.46 16.02
C ARG A 44 -2.89 1.34 15.02
N ARG A 45 -3.35 0.18 15.50
CA ARG A 45 -3.56 -1.01 14.66
C ARG A 45 -4.51 -0.74 13.49
N LEU A 46 -4.09 -1.14 12.29
CA LEU A 46 -4.94 -1.15 11.10
C LEU A 46 -5.94 -2.32 11.15
N SER A 47 -7.19 -2.09 10.77
CA SER A 47 -8.17 -3.17 10.63
C SER A 47 -7.74 -4.18 9.54
N ASP A 48 -8.22 -5.43 9.63
CA ASP A 48 -7.93 -6.46 8.63
C ASP A 48 -8.39 -6.08 7.22
N ARG A 49 -9.50 -5.34 7.13
CA ARG A 49 -9.99 -4.78 5.86
C ARG A 49 -8.97 -3.82 5.26
N ARG A 50 -8.42 -2.90 6.07
CA ARG A 50 -7.40 -1.93 5.63
C ARG A 50 -6.11 -2.63 5.19
N ILE A 51 -5.65 -3.62 5.95
CA ILE A 51 -4.50 -4.46 5.57
C ILE A 51 -4.74 -5.12 4.21
N THR A 52 -5.91 -5.70 3.99
CA THR A 52 -6.25 -6.35 2.71
C THR A 52 -6.29 -5.35 1.55
N THR A 53 -6.83 -4.16 1.77
CA THR A 53 -6.84 -3.09 0.76
C THR A 53 -5.44 -2.63 0.41
N LEU A 54 -4.57 -2.44 1.43
CA LEU A 54 -3.16 -2.09 1.23
C LEU A 54 -2.40 -3.19 0.49
N ASP A 55 -2.54 -4.45 0.88
CA ASP A 55 -1.93 -5.62 0.21
C ASP A 55 -2.26 -5.62 -1.30
N ARG A 56 -3.54 -5.43 -1.63
CA ARG A 56 -3.97 -5.34 -3.04
C ARG A 56 -3.40 -4.12 -3.76
N PHE A 57 -3.32 -2.97 -3.08
CA PHE A 57 -2.74 -1.77 -3.67
C PHE A 57 -1.25 -1.94 -3.95
N LEU A 58 -0.48 -2.46 -3.00
CA LEU A 58 0.95 -2.71 -3.14
C LEU A 58 1.22 -3.68 -4.29
N ASN A 59 0.47 -4.79 -4.38
CA ASN A 59 0.56 -5.70 -5.51
C ASN A 59 0.31 -4.99 -6.85
N LYS A 60 -0.61 -4.02 -6.89
CA LYS A 60 -0.95 -3.23 -8.08
C LYS A 60 0.11 -2.22 -8.53
N ILE A 61 1.01 -1.82 -7.64
CA ILE A 61 2.05 -0.82 -7.93
C ILE A 61 3.44 -1.45 -8.01
N THR A 62 3.52 -2.78 -8.06
CA THR A 62 4.81 -3.48 -8.19
C THR A 62 5.50 -3.16 -9.51
N ILE A 63 6.83 -3.15 -9.49
CA ILE A 63 7.67 -2.96 -10.69
C ILE A 63 7.30 -3.98 -11.78
N ARG A 64 6.96 -5.21 -11.40
CA ARG A 64 6.46 -6.22 -12.33
C ARG A 64 5.24 -5.74 -13.12
N GLN A 65 4.26 -5.14 -12.45
CA GLN A 65 3.09 -4.61 -13.14
C GLN A 65 3.41 -3.38 -14.00
N TYR A 66 4.44 -2.62 -13.67
CA TYR A 66 4.93 -1.54 -14.52
C TYR A 66 5.58 -2.10 -15.80
N GLY A 67 6.43 -3.13 -15.69
CA GLY A 67 7.00 -3.84 -16.84
C GLY A 67 5.92 -4.43 -17.75
N GLU A 68 4.95 -5.15 -17.17
CA GLU A 68 3.83 -5.73 -17.94
C GLU A 68 2.99 -4.66 -18.67
N LYS A 69 2.92 -3.43 -18.15
CA LYS A 69 2.23 -2.32 -18.84
C LYS A 69 3.04 -1.78 -20.00
N ILE A 70 4.37 -1.67 -19.86
CA ILE A 70 5.25 -1.26 -20.95
C ILE A 70 5.12 -2.27 -22.09
N ASP A 71 5.28 -3.57 -21.80
CA ASP A 71 5.24 -4.61 -22.83
C ASP A 71 3.92 -4.63 -23.61
N ARG A 72 2.79 -4.39 -22.94
CA ARG A 72 1.48 -4.31 -23.61
C ARG A 72 1.36 -3.11 -24.55
N ASN A 73 1.94 -1.98 -24.17
CA ASN A 73 1.86 -0.76 -24.97
C ASN A 73 2.81 -0.83 -26.17
N THR A 74 4.00 -1.42 -26.01
CA THR A 74 4.99 -1.56 -27.09
C THR A 74 4.59 -2.60 -28.15
N ASN A 75 3.79 -3.61 -27.81
CA ASN A 75 3.29 -4.63 -28.75
C ASN A 75 1.95 -4.24 -29.42
N GLN A 76 1.46 -3.03 -29.20
CA GLN A 76 0.24 -2.47 -29.83
C GLN A 76 0.56 -1.37 -30.86
N GLU A 77 1.84 -1.05 -31.07
CA GLU A 77 2.37 -0.24 -32.17
C GLU A 77 3.07 -1.12 -33.21
#